data_AF-A0A2D4LIB2-F1
#
_entry.id   AF-A0A2D4LIB2-F1
#
_cell.length_a   1.000
_cell.length_b   1.000
_cell.length_c   1.000
_cell.angle_alpha   90.00
_cell.angle_beta   90.00
_cell.angle_gamma   90.00
#
_symmetry.space_group_name_H-M   'P 1'
#
loop_
_entity.id
_entity.type
_entity.pdbx_description
1 polymer ?
#
loop_
_entity_poly.entity_id
_entity_poly.type
_entity_poly.pdbx_seq_one_letter_code
_entity_poly.pdbx_strand_id
1 'polypeptide(L)'
;EDIDCLINDEHTIKGRREGNEVFLPFSWVEKYFEVYGKIAQYDGYDRFEFSHSYSKVYTQRAPYHPDGVFMSFEGYNVEVRDRVKCISGVEGVPLSTQWGPQGYFYPIQIAQYGLSHYSKNLTEKPPHVEVYETAEEREQGSPPGKWTVPKGCFVTTLLDKSRFTNVKQFVVPENSEGASLQLGNTKDFVISFDLKLLTNGSVSVVLETTEKNQLFTVHYISNSQLIALKDKDIFYGIGARTSWSTITRDLVTDF
;
A
#
# COMPACT_ATOMS: atom_id res chain seq x y z
N GLU A 1 37.73 24.53 -25.40
CA GLU A 1 37.57 23.96 -26.75
C GLU A 1 37.15 22.50 -26.68
N ASP A 2 36.65 21.94 -27.77
CA ASP A 2 36.25 20.53 -27.84
C ASP A 2 37.49 19.67 -28.08
N ILE A 3 37.59 18.54 -27.39
CA ILE A 3 38.72 17.60 -27.53
C ILE A 3 38.20 16.17 -27.61
N ASP A 4 38.85 15.37 -28.45
CA ASP A 4 38.62 13.93 -28.54
C ASP A 4 39.39 13.21 -27.43
N CYS A 5 38.68 12.43 -26.63
CA CYS A 5 39.26 11.61 -25.56
C CYS A 5 39.16 10.13 -25.95
N LEU A 6 40.30 9.52 -26.29
CA LEU A 6 40.41 8.09 -26.57
C LEU A 6 40.46 7.32 -25.25
N ILE A 7 39.50 6.42 -25.04
CA ILE A 7 39.37 5.62 -23.83
C ILE A 7 39.91 4.22 -24.12
N ASN A 8 40.98 3.83 -23.42
CA ASN A 8 41.63 2.51 -23.52
C ASN A 8 41.94 2.03 -24.95
N ASP A 9 42.18 2.94 -25.90
CA ASP A 9 42.38 2.65 -27.32
C ASP A 9 41.20 1.95 -28.03
N GLU A 10 39.99 1.95 -27.45
CA GLU A 10 38.82 1.25 -27.99
C GLU A 10 37.77 2.19 -28.59
N HIS A 11 37.43 3.27 -27.88
CA HIS A 11 36.41 4.21 -28.33
C HIS A 11 36.75 5.65 -27.96
N THR A 12 36.24 6.59 -28.75
CA THR A 12 36.46 8.03 -28.57
C THR A 12 35.20 8.71 -28.07
N ILE A 13 35.32 9.56 -27.05
CA ILE A 13 34.25 10.42 -26.55
C ILE A 13 34.60 11.91 -26.73
N LYS A 14 33.59 12.78 -26.68
CA LYS A 14 33.77 14.23 -26.74
C LYS A 14 33.94 14.81 -25.34
N GLY A 15 35.10 15.39 -25.07
CA GLY A 15 35.39 16.16 -23.86
C GLY A 15 35.41 17.68 -24.11
N ARG A 16 35.74 18.42 -23.06
CA ARG A 16 36.07 19.85 -23.12
C ARG A 16 37.48 20.06 -22.56
N ARG A 17 38.23 21.01 -23.11
CA ARG A 17 39.53 21.43 -22.61
C ARG A 17 39.55 22.93 -22.34
N GLU A 18 40.05 23.32 -21.18
CA GLU A 18 40.32 24.72 -20.81
C GLU A 18 41.76 24.83 -20.32
N GLY A 19 42.64 25.41 -21.14
CA GLY A 19 44.08 25.45 -20.86
C GLY A 19 44.69 24.05 -20.75
N ASN A 20 45.11 23.68 -19.55
CA ASN A 20 45.69 22.36 -19.26
C ASN A 20 44.70 21.36 -18.64
N GLU A 21 43.49 21.79 -18.32
CA GLU A 21 42.46 20.93 -17.73
C GLU A 21 41.58 20.30 -18.81
N VAL A 22 41.28 19.01 -18.65
CA VAL A 22 40.38 18.24 -19.52
C VAL A 22 39.20 17.77 -18.69
N PHE A 23 38.00 18.06 -19.19
CA PHE A 23 36.72 17.73 -18.58
C PHE A 23 36.03 16.66 -19.40
N LEU A 24 35.59 15.59 -18.74
CA LEU A 24 34.89 14.47 -19.36
C LEU A 24 33.37 14.58 -19.12
N PRO A 25 32.54 14.15 -20.09
CA PRO A 25 31.09 14.19 -19.93
C PRO A 25 30.64 13.20 -18.85
N PHE A 26 29.83 13.67 -17.90
CA PHE A 26 29.36 12.82 -16.80
C PHE A 26 28.54 11.61 -17.28
N SER A 27 27.84 11.72 -18.42
CA SER A 27 27.11 10.59 -19.03
C SER A 27 28.02 9.41 -19.41
N TRP A 28 29.30 9.66 -19.68
CA TRP A 28 30.30 8.60 -19.83
C TRP A 28 30.82 8.14 -18.47
N VAL A 29 31.17 9.07 -17.57
CA VAL A 29 31.68 8.77 -16.22
C VAL A 29 30.72 7.86 -15.44
N GLU A 30 29.42 8.19 -15.44
CA GLU A 30 28.33 7.43 -14.81
C GLU A 30 28.33 5.97 -15.24
N LYS A 31 28.37 5.72 -16.55
CA LYS A 31 28.30 4.36 -17.10
C LYS A 31 29.61 3.60 -16.97
N TYR A 32 30.74 4.28 -17.17
CA TYR A 32 32.05 3.65 -17.17
C TYR A 32 32.52 3.27 -15.76
N PHE A 33 32.22 4.11 -14.76
CA PHE A 33 32.60 3.86 -13.37
C PHE A 33 31.46 3.36 -12.48
N GLU A 34 30.25 3.21 -13.01
CA GLU A 34 29.04 2.78 -12.28
C GLU A 34 28.73 3.67 -11.05
N VAL A 35 28.82 4.98 -11.26
CA VAL A 35 28.61 6.04 -10.25
C VAL A 35 27.38 6.88 -10.57
N TYR A 36 26.86 7.62 -9.60
CA TYR A 36 25.58 8.32 -9.71
C TYR A 36 25.77 9.83 -9.64
N GLY A 37 24.93 10.57 -10.36
CA GLY A 37 24.92 12.01 -10.22
C GLY A 37 23.66 12.65 -10.79
N LYS A 38 23.30 13.82 -10.25
CA LYS A 38 22.16 14.60 -10.72
C LYS A 38 22.36 16.08 -10.47
N ILE A 39 21.67 16.92 -11.24
CA ILE A 39 21.57 18.34 -10.96
C ILE A 39 20.42 18.55 -9.97
N ALA A 40 20.73 19.11 -8.80
CA ALA A 40 19.77 19.52 -7.80
C ALA A 40 19.59 21.05 -7.88
N GLN A 41 18.34 21.49 -7.92
CA GLN A 41 17.97 22.90 -7.90
C GLN A 41 17.81 23.36 -6.45
N TYR A 42 18.52 24.42 -6.10
CA TYR A 42 18.42 25.12 -4.84
C TYR A 42 17.90 26.53 -5.08
N ASP A 43 17.47 27.19 -4.01
CA ASP A 43 17.03 28.58 -4.10
C ASP A 43 18.19 29.47 -4.58
N GLY A 44 18.07 29.96 -5.81
CA GLY A 44 19.05 30.83 -6.47
C GLY A 44 20.24 30.15 -7.16
N TYR A 45 20.36 28.82 -7.17
CA TYR A 45 21.45 28.14 -7.89
C TYR A 45 21.19 26.66 -8.15
N ASP A 46 21.85 26.14 -9.19
CA ASP A 46 21.90 24.70 -9.48
C ASP A 46 23.22 24.11 -9.02
N ARG A 47 23.18 22.87 -8.51
CA ARG A 47 24.38 22.14 -8.08
C ARG A 47 24.35 20.71 -8.59
N PHE A 48 25.46 20.28 -9.20
CA PHE A 48 25.65 18.87 -9.51
C PHE A 48 26.06 18.11 -8.24
N GLU A 49 25.29 17.09 -7.88
CA GLU A 49 25.57 16.21 -6.74
C GLU A 49 26.06 14.87 -7.26
N PHE A 50 27.30 14.53 -6.92
CA PHE A 50 27.93 13.26 -7.25
C PHE A 50 27.82 12.30 -6.06
N SER A 51 27.55 11.03 -6.33
CA SER A 51 27.61 9.96 -5.34
C SER A 51 28.29 8.73 -5.91
N HIS A 52 29.23 8.17 -5.15
CA HIS A 52 29.90 6.94 -5.53
C HIS A 52 28.97 5.71 -5.46
N SER A 53 27.93 5.76 -4.62
CA SER A 53 26.99 4.66 -4.42
C SER A 53 25.56 5.17 -4.21
N TYR A 54 24.61 4.24 -4.25
CA TYR A 54 23.24 4.46 -3.79
C TYR A 54 23.01 3.71 -2.48
N SER A 55 21.90 3.99 -1.80
CA SER A 55 21.57 3.55 -0.43
C SER A 55 22.32 4.29 0.69
N LYS A 56 21.83 4.14 1.91
CA LYS A 56 22.41 4.74 3.12
C LYS A 56 22.49 3.69 4.21
N VAL A 57 23.54 3.78 5.03
CA VAL A 57 23.67 2.96 6.23
C VAL A 57 22.63 3.42 7.26
N TYR A 58 21.95 2.47 7.89
CA TYR A 58 20.99 2.77 8.95
C TYR A 58 21.70 3.23 10.23
N THR A 59 21.24 4.34 10.79
CA THR A 59 21.77 4.88 12.05
C THR A 59 21.11 4.18 13.23
N GLN A 60 21.73 3.11 13.71
CA GLN A 60 21.27 2.37 14.88
C GLN A 60 21.19 3.27 16.12
N ARG A 61 20.00 3.35 16.74
CA ARG A 61 19.75 4.21 17.91
C ARG A 61 20.07 3.56 19.26
N ALA A 62 20.04 2.22 19.32
CA ALA A 62 20.30 1.45 20.53
C ALA A 62 20.84 0.04 20.17
N PRO A 63 21.54 -0.65 21.08
CA PRO A 63 21.88 -2.06 20.91
C PRO A 63 20.66 -2.91 20.58
N TYR A 64 20.84 -3.92 19.72
CA TYR A 64 19.73 -4.78 19.30
C TYR A 64 19.20 -5.62 20.47
N HIS A 65 17.87 -5.75 20.53
CA HIS A 65 17.17 -6.69 21.40
C HIS A 65 15.98 -7.31 20.63
N PRO A 66 15.56 -8.56 20.92
CA PRO A 66 14.60 -9.30 20.09
C PRO A 66 13.17 -8.73 20.04
N ASP A 67 12.77 -7.95 21.04
CA ASP A 67 11.48 -7.24 21.15
C ASP A 67 11.57 -5.76 20.69
N GLY A 68 12.71 -5.37 20.10
CA GLY A 68 12.92 -4.04 19.53
C GLY A 68 12.67 -3.98 18.03
N VAL A 69 12.98 -2.82 17.44
CA VAL A 69 12.96 -2.66 15.98
C VAL A 69 13.88 -3.69 15.31
N PHE A 70 13.41 -4.28 14.22
CA PHE A 70 14.18 -5.29 13.50
C PHE A 70 15.17 -4.61 12.55
N MET A 71 16.38 -4.34 13.05
CA MET A 71 17.45 -3.67 12.30
C MET A 71 16.97 -2.32 11.71
N SER A 72 16.85 -2.22 10.39
CA SER A 72 16.43 -1.01 9.67
C SER A 72 15.03 -1.11 9.08
N PHE A 73 14.23 -2.10 9.49
CA PHE A 73 12.96 -2.44 8.81
C PHE A 73 11.85 -1.41 9.06
N GLU A 74 12.02 -0.48 10.01
CA GLU A 74 11.15 0.70 10.14
C GLU A 74 11.07 1.53 8.84
N GLY A 75 12.16 1.57 8.06
CA GLY A 75 12.20 2.28 6.78
C GLY A 75 11.82 1.41 5.58
N TYR A 76 11.41 0.16 5.79
CA TYR A 76 11.09 -0.76 4.70
C TYR A 76 9.59 -0.71 4.39
N ASN A 77 9.25 -0.43 3.13
CA ASN A 77 7.92 -0.61 2.58
C ASN A 77 7.98 -1.86 1.72
N VAL A 78 7.42 -2.97 2.22
CA VAL A 78 7.57 -4.28 1.56
C VAL A 78 6.54 -4.41 0.44
N GLU A 79 5.32 -4.00 0.75
CA GLU A 79 4.10 -3.97 -0.07
C GLU A 79 4.25 -3.18 -1.37
N VAL A 80 5.06 -2.11 -1.40
CA VAL A 80 5.28 -1.28 -2.61
C VAL A 80 6.30 -1.85 -3.59
N ARG A 81 6.94 -2.98 -3.28
CA ARG A 81 7.95 -3.57 -4.16
C ARG A 81 7.25 -4.25 -5.33
N ASP A 82 7.69 -4.04 -6.56
CA ASP A 82 7.09 -4.61 -7.78
C ASP A 82 6.96 -6.14 -7.79
N ARG A 83 7.79 -6.83 -7.00
CA ARG A 83 7.72 -8.29 -6.82
C ARG A 83 6.61 -8.74 -5.88
N VAL A 84 5.91 -7.82 -5.20
CA VAL A 84 4.67 -8.09 -4.48
C VAL A 84 3.54 -7.93 -5.48
N LYS A 85 2.85 -9.03 -5.77
CA LYS A 85 1.71 -9.01 -6.70
C LYS A 85 0.51 -8.30 -6.10
N CYS A 86 0.23 -8.59 -4.83
CA CYS A 86 -0.83 -8.00 -4.01
C CYS A 86 -0.73 -8.52 -2.57
N ILE A 87 -1.55 -7.96 -1.67
CA ILE A 87 -1.83 -8.56 -0.35
C ILE A 87 -3.01 -9.52 -0.50
N SER A 88 -2.82 -10.80 -0.19
CA SER A 88 -3.87 -11.82 -0.30
C SER A 88 -5.11 -11.42 0.51
N GLY A 89 -6.30 -11.48 -0.10
CA GLY A 89 -7.57 -11.22 0.59
C GLY A 89 -7.93 -12.31 1.61
N VAL A 90 -7.50 -13.55 1.35
CA VAL A 90 -7.74 -14.69 2.25
C VAL A 90 -6.76 -14.66 3.42
N GLU A 91 -5.46 -14.53 3.12
CA GLU A 91 -4.37 -14.73 4.10
C GLU A 91 -3.86 -13.43 4.75
N GLY A 92 -4.17 -12.27 4.19
CA GLY A 92 -3.72 -10.97 4.73
C GLY A 92 -2.20 -10.73 4.65
N VAL A 93 -1.49 -11.48 3.81
CA VAL A 93 -0.03 -11.42 3.63
C VAL A 93 0.36 -11.27 2.16
N PRO A 94 1.54 -10.74 1.84
CA PRO A 94 1.94 -10.48 0.47
C PRO A 94 2.19 -11.78 -0.32
N LEU A 95 1.77 -11.76 -1.59
CA LEU A 95 2.06 -12.80 -2.57
C LEU A 95 3.19 -12.33 -3.51
N SER A 96 4.21 -13.16 -3.73
CA SER A 96 5.42 -12.78 -4.48
C SER A 96 5.41 -13.29 -5.91
N THR A 97 5.99 -12.53 -6.84
CA THR A 97 6.24 -12.91 -8.25
C THR A 97 7.73 -13.00 -8.58
N GLN A 98 8.62 -12.94 -7.58
CA GLN A 98 10.06 -12.77 -7.75
C GLN A 98 10.70 -13.79 -8.72
N TRP A 99 10.26 -15.04 -8.71
CA TRP A 99 10.77 -16.11 -9.60
C TRP A 99 9.70 -16.73 -10.50
N GLY A 100 8.50 -16.16 -10.56
CA GLY A 100 7.42 -16.72 -11.35
C GLY A 100 6.17 -15.85 -11.39
N PRO A 101 5.60 -15.59 -12.59
CA PRO A 101 4.47 -14.68 -12.76
C PRO A 101 3.15 -15.21 -12.16
N GLN A 102 3.04 -16.53 -11.94
CA GLN A 102 1.88 -17.16 -11.31
C GLN A 102 1.61 -16.58 -9.91
N GLY A 103 2.68 -16.20 -9.21
CA GLY A 103 2.63 -15.74 -7.84
C GLY A 103 2.62 -16.90 -6.83
N TYR A 104 3.32 -16.72 -5.71
CA TYR A 104 3.41 -17.71 -4.64
C TYR A 104 3.69 -17.04 -3.29
N PHE A 105 3.29 -17.70 -2.20
CA PHE A 105 3.62 -17.23 -0.85
C PHE A 105 5.11 -17.45 -0.58
N TYR A 106 5.85 -16.35 -0.46
CA TYR A 106 7.28 -16.40 -0.21
C TYR A 106 7.58 -16.06 1.26
N PRO A 107 8.02 -17.02 2.10
CA PRO A 107 8.14 -16.82 3.54
C PRO A 107 9.03 -15.65 3.95
N ILE A 108 10.11 -15.39 3.20
CA ILE A 108 11.01 -14.25 3.47
C ILE A 108 10.26 -12.93 3.28
N GLN A 109 9.47 -12.79 2.21
CA GLN A 109 8.69 -11.57 1.96
C GLN A 109 7.59 -11.39 3.02
N ILE A 110 6.93 -12.47 3.42
CA ILE A 110 5.90 -12.45 4.48
C ILE A 110 6.52 -12.05 5.82
N ALA A 111 7.65 -12.64 6.19
CA ALA A 111 8.37 -12.28 7.42
C ALA A 111 8.86 -10.83 7.39
N GLN A 112 9.39 -10.37 6.25
CA GLN A 112 9.81 -8.97 6.10
C GLN A 112 8.64 -8.00 6.26
N TYR A 113 7.49 -8.31 5.68
CA TYR A 113 6.26 -7.53 5.84
C TYR A 113 5.85 -7.41 7.32
N GLY A 114 5.80 -8.53 8.04
CA GLY A 114 5.50 -8.53 9.47
C GLY A 114 6.51 -7.74 10.30
N LEU A 115 7.81 -7.96 10.08
CA LEU A 115 8.89 -7.30 10.82
C LEU A 115 8.98 -5.80 10.54
N SER A 116 8.66 -5.35 9.32
CA SER A 116 8.59 -3.92 9.00
C SER A 116 7.41 -3.24 9.67
N HIS A 117 6.21 -3.83 9.61
CA HIS A 117 5.04 -3.29 10.31
C HIS A 117 5.22 -3.28 11.84
N TYR A 118 5.86 -4.32 12.40
CA TYR A 118 6.23 -4.35 13.81
C TYR A 118 7.18 -3.20 14.19
N SER A 119 8.22 -2.98 13.38
CA SER A 119 9.19 -1.91 13.63
C SER A 119 8.55 -0.52 13.51
N LYS A 120 7.66 -0.33 12.51
CA LYS A 120 6.87 0.90 12.33
C LYS A 120 5.94 1.17 13.52
N ASN A 121 5.26 0.15 14.04
CA ASN A 121 4.42 0.27 15.24
C ASN A 121 5.20 0.81 16.46
N LEU A 122 6.49 0.53 16.58
CA LEU A 122 7.34 1.03 17.67
C LEU A 122 7.90 2.44 17.46
N THR A 123 7.83 2.97 16.24
CA THR A 123 8.59 4.18 15.83
C THR A 123 7.73 5.29 15.25
N GLU A 124 6.63 4.94 14.60
CA GLU A 124 5.66 5.88 14.08
C GLU A 124 4.75 6.41 15.19
N LYS A 125 4.08 7.53 14.91
CA LYS A 125 3.06 8.05 15.82
C LYS A 125 1.84 7.12 15.82
N PRO A 126 1.11 7.01 16.94
CA PRO A 126 -0.16 6.29 16.95
C PRO A 126 -1.09 6.79 15.83
N PRO A 127 -1.78 5.88 15.12
CA PRO A 127 -2.64 6.28 14.02
C PRO A 127 -3.87 7.03 14.53
N HIS A 128 -4.41 7.92 13.70
CA HIS A 128 -5.77 8.41 13.87
C HIS A 128 -6.75 7.27 13.54
N VAL A 129 -7.81 7.13 14.34
CA VAL A 129 -8.81 6.07 14.16
C VAL A 129 -10.20 6.71 14.16
N GLU A 130 -10.87 6.67 13.01
CA GLU A 130 -12.25 7.13 12.86
C GLU A 130 -13.22 5.94 12.83
N VAL A 131 -14.20 5.94 13.74
CA VAL A 131 -15.16 4.84 13.89
C VAL A 131 -16.51 5.23 13.29
N TYR A 132 -16.88 4.59 12.17
CA TYR A 132 -18.10 4.90 11.45
C TYR A 132 -19.34 4.16 11.96
N GLU A 133 -19.19 2.94 12.47
CA GLU A 133 -20.30 2.10 12.92
C GLU A 133 -19.88 1.22 14.10
N THR A 134 -20.70 1.20 15.15
CA THR A 134 -20.56 0.31 16.31
C THR A 134 -21.83 -0.48 16.59
N ALA A 135 -22.92 -0.21 15.86
CA ALA A 135 -24.27 -0.71 16.06
C ALA A 135 -24.90 -0.41 17.43
N GLU A 136 -24.21 0.31 18.31
CA GLU A 136 -24.70 0.78 19.60
C GLU A 136 -25.51 2.08 19.46
N GLU A 137 -26.40 2.34 20.40
CA GLU A 137 -27.09 3.64 20.50
C GLU A 137 -26.06 4.72 20.81
N ARG A 138 -25.79 5.62 19.85
CA ARG A 138 -24.90 6.76 20.06
C ARG A 138 -25.57 7.81 20.95
N GLU A 139 -24.77 8.51 21.75
CA GLU A 139 -25.22 9.68 22.50
C GLU A 139 -25.87 10.74 21.58
N GLN A 140 -26.86 11.45 22.12
CA GLN A 140 -27.59 12.51 21.42
C GLN A 140 -26.62 13.55 20.84
N GLY A 141 -26.52 13.60 19.50
CA GLY A 141 -25.73 14.61 18.77
C GLY A 141 -24.69 14.05 17.80
N SER A 142 -24.36 12.76 17.86
CA SER A 142 -23.51 12.14 16.84
C SER A 142 -24.34 11.80 15.59
N PRO A 143 -23.91 12.17 14.36
CA PRO A 143 -24.57 11.68 13.16
C PRO A 143 -24.51 10.15 13.17
N PRO A 144 -25.63 9.43 12.98
CA PRO A 144 -25.57 8.00 12.76
C PRO A 144 -24.74 7.73 11.51
N GLY A 145 -24.12 6.54 11.43
CA GLY A 145 -23.72 6.00 10.14
C GLY A 145 -24.96 5.97 9.26
N LYS A 146 -25.07 6.92 8.32
CA LYS A 146 -26.29 7.11 7.53
C LYS A 146 -26.32 6.08 6.42
N TRP A 147 -26.80 4.89 6.77
CA TRP A 147 -27.05 3.83 5.82
C TRP A 147 -28.08 4.27 4.79
N THR A 148 -27.74 4.15 3.52
CA THR A 148 -28.70 4.21 2.42
C THR A 148 -29.11 2.77 2.11
N VAL A 149 -30.41 2.48 2.25
CA VAL A 149 -30.96 1.13 2.08
C VAL A 149 -31.97 1.15 0.95
N PRO A 150 -31.63 0.61 -0.24
CA PRO A 150 -32.54 0.54 -1.37
C PRO A 150 -33.76 -0.34 -1.11
N LYS A 151 -34.80 -0.18 -1.93
CA LYS A 151 -36.02 -1.01 -1.84
C LYS A 151 -35.67 -2.50 -2.02
N GLY A 152 -36.13 -3.33 -1.09
CA GLY A 152 -35.87 -4.78 -1.10
C GLY A 152 -34.58 -5.18 -0.35
N CYS A 153 -33.81 -4.22 0.15
CA CYS A 153 -32.70 -4.45 1.07
C CYS A 153 -33.14 -4.17 2.52
N PHE A 154 -32.44 -4.77 3.47
CA PHE A 154 -32.69 -4.56 4.90
C PHE A 154 -31.37 -4.37 5.65
N VAL A 155 -31.32 -3.39 6.55
CA VAL A 155 -30.24 -3.20 7.52
C VAL A 155 -30.85 -2.99 8.90
N THR A 156 -30.50 -3.85 9.85
CA THR A 156 -31.06 -3.83 11.21
C THR A 156 -29.95 -4.01 12.25
N THR A 157 -30.16 -3.47 13.45
CA THR A 157 -29.28 -3.75 14.59
C THR A 157 -29.79 -5.01 15.30
N LEU A 158 -28.89 -5.94 15.61
CA LEU A 158 -29.18 -7.13 16.41
C LEU A 158 -28.09 -7.36 17.46
N LEU A 159 -28.47 -7.92 18.61
CA LEU A 159 -27.50 -8.38 19.61
C LEU A 159 -26.91 -9.73 19.19
N ASP A 160 -25.60 -9.77 18.94
CA ASP A 160 -24.88 -11.05 18.75
C ASP A 160 -24.37 -11.56 20.10
N LYS A 161 -25.06 -12.57 20.64
CA LYS A 161 -24.72 -13.19 21.93
C LYS A 161 -23.33 -13.84 21.96
N SER A 162 -22.77 -14.25 20.82
CA SER A 162 -21.44 -14.86 20.75
C SER A 162 -20.31 -13.82 20.85
N ARG A 163 -20.61 -12.57 20.52
CA ARG A 163 -19.67 -11.44 20.55
C ARG A 163 -19.95 -10.47 21.71
N PHE A 164 -21.08 -10.62 22.41
CA PHE A 164 -21.53 -9.75 23.49
C PHE A 164 -21.62 -8.27 23.10
N THR A 165 -22.04 -8.01 21.85
CA THR A 165 -22.18 -6.64 21.31
C THR A 165 -23.29 -6.59 20.28
N ASN A 166 -23.83 -5.39 20.04
CA ASN A 166 -24.72 -5.16 18.93
C ASN A 166 -23.96 -5.19 17.60
N VAL A 167 -24.62 -5.66 16.54
CA VAL A 167 -24.06 -5.73 15.19
C VAL A 167 -25.09 -5.24 14.17
N LYS A 168 -24.61 -4.80 13.00
CA LYS A 168 -25.47 -4.54 11.85
C LYS A 168 -25.66 -5.82 11.04
N GLN A 169 -26.90 -6.31 11.00
CA GLN A 169 -27.30 -7.34 10.06
C GLN A 169 -27.77 -6.67 8.76
N PHE A 170 -27.29 -7.18 7.63
CA PHE A 170 -27.73 -6.75 6.30
C PHE A 170 -28.27 -7.94 5.50
N VAL A 171 -29.36 -7.71 4.76
CA VAL A 171 -29.93 -8.66 3.78
C VAL A 171 -30.12 -7.90 2.48
N VAL A 172 -29.28 -8.24 1.50
CA VAL A 172 -29.09 -7.45 0.28
C VAL A 172 -28.94 -8.43 -0.90
N PRO A 173 -29.82 -8.40 -1.91
CA PRO A 173 -29.67 -9.19 -3.13
C PRO A 173 -28.44 -8.75 -3.95
N GLU A 174 -27.69 -9.70 -4.52
CA GLU A 174 -26.49 -9.41 -5.34
C GLU A 174 -26.80 -8.59 -6.61
N ASN A 175 -28.03 -8.66 -7.12
CA ASN A 175 -28.48 -7.90 -8.29
C ASN A 175 -29.04 -6.51 -7.93
N SER A 176 -28.88 -6.05 -6.69
CA SER A 176 -29.28 -4.71 -6.23
C SER A 176 -28.07 -3.76 -6.17
N GLU A 177 -28.33 -2.47 -5.94
CA GLU A 177 -27.27 -1.47 -5.71
C GLU A 177 -26.50 -1.67 -4.40
N GLY A 178 -27.02 -2.50 -3.48
CA GLY A 178 -26.42 -2.72 -2.18
C GLY A 178 -26.88 -1.72 -1.11
N ALA A 179 -26.74 -2.09 0.16
CA ALA A 179 -26.82 -1.12 1.25
C ALA A 179 -25.46 -0.41 1.39
N SER A 180 -25.46 0.91 1.52
CA SER A 180 -24.22 1.71 1.53
C SER A 180 -24.10 2.61 2.75
N LEU A 181 -22.86 2.80 3.22
CA LEU A 181 -22.50 3.68 4.32
C LEU A 181 -21.51 4.72 3.82
N GLN A 182 -21.82 6.01 3.99
CA GLN A 182 -20.93 7.09 3.60
C GLN A 182 -19.79 7.25 4.63
N LEU A 183 -18.53 7.19 4.16
CA LEU A 183 -17.34 7.38 5.00
C LEU A 183 -16.77 8.79 4.88
N GLY A 184 -16.40 9.22 3.67
CA GLY A 184 -15.88 10.58 3.41
C GLY A 184 -14.48 10.87 3.99
N ASN A 185 -13.70 9.84 4.32
CA ASN A 185 -12.32 10.02 4.77
C ASN A 185 -11.41 10.49 3.63
N THR A 186 -10.54 11.46 3.90
CA THR A 186 -9.59 12.04 2.93
C THR A 186 -8.14 11.94 3.38
N LYS A 187 -7.88 11.32 4.53
CA LYS A 187 -6.56 11.31 5.19
C LYS A 187 -6.06 9.89 5.50
N ASP A 188 -6.95 9.02 5.94
CA ASP A 188 -6.62 7.68 6.40
C ASP A 188 -7.24 6.64 5.45
N PHE A 189 -6.41 5.70 4.98
CA PHE A 189 -6.77 4.76 3.92
C PHE A 189 -6.67 3.29 4.35
N VAL A 190 -6.51 3.02 5.64
CA VAL A 190 -6.62 1.67 6.19
C VAL A 190 -8.06 1.46 6.67
N ILE A 191 -8.83 0.65 5.95
CA ILE A 191 -10.19 0.28 6.35
C ILE A 191 -10.18 -1.02 7.15
N SER A 192 -10.97 -1.07 8.23
CA SER A 192 -11.14 -2.28 9.02
C SER A 192 -12.59 -2.48 9.42
N PHE A 193 -13.05 -3.74 9.40
CA PHE A 193 -14.39 -4.12 9.82
C PHE A 193 -14.46 -5.59 10.23
N ASP A 194 -15.29 -5.86 11.23
CA ASP A 194 -15.66 -7.23 11.61
C ASP A 194 -16.73 -7.76 10.66
N LEU A 195 -16.49 -8.92 10.05
CA LEU A 195 -17.39 -9.52 9.08
C LEU A 195 -17.73 -10.97 9.43
N LYS A 196 -19.00 -11.31 9.24
CA LYS A 196 -19.51 -12.67 9.15
C LYS A 196 -20.60 -12.73 8.09
N LEU A 197 -20.42 -13.60 7.10
CA LEU A 197 -21.36 -13.82 6.01
C LEU A 197 -22.16 -15.11 6.25
N LEU A 198 -23.47 -15.05 6.03
CA LEU A 198 -24.35 -16.23 6.06
C LEU A 198 -24.49 -16.87 4.68
N THR A 199 -24.34 -16.06 3.63
CA THR A 199 -24.40 -16.45 2.21
C THR A 199 -23.25 -15.76 1.47
N ASN A 200 -23.04 -16.12 0.21
CA ASN A 200 -22.12 -15.37 -0.63
C ASN A 200 -22.51 -13.90 -0.71
N GLY A 201 -21.51 -13.05 -0.93
CA GLY A 201 -21.68 -11.62 -1.09
C GLY A 201 -20.34 -10.90 -1.16
N SER A 202 -20.38 -9.59 -1.00
CA SER A 202 -19.19 -8.73 -1.07
C SER A 202 -19.32 -7.51 -0.18
N VAL A 203 -18.19 -7.02 0.31
CA VAL A 203 -18.05 -5.66 0.83
C VAL A 203 -17.25 -4.87 -0.18
N SER A 204 -17.75 -3.72 -0.62
CA SER A 204 -17.09 -2.90 -1.64
C SER A 204 -16.79 -1.51 -1.10
N VAL A 205 -15.63 -0.96 -1.48
CA VAL A 205 -15.18 0.37 -1.10
C VAL A 205 -14.99 1.20 -2.36
N VAL A 206 -15.68 2.34 -2.44
CA VAL A 206 -15.56 3.29 -3.55
C VAL A 206 -14.49 4.31 -3.19
N LEU A 207 -13.52 4.49 -4.09
CA LEU A 207 -12.37 5.38 -3.94
C LEU A 207 -12.43 6.49 -4.98
N GLU A 208 -12.22 7.73 -4.54
CA GLU A 208 -11.96 8.85 -5.44
C GLU A 208 -10.45 8.99 -5.64
N THR A 209 -10.01 8.98 -6.89
CA THR A 209 -8.59 8.99 -7.24
C THR A 209 -8.14 10.36 -7.74
N THR A 210 -6.84 10.64 -7.59
CA THR A 210 -6.22 11.87 -8.12
C THR A 210 -6.20 11.91 -9.66
N GLU A 211 -6.42 10.78 -10.32
CA GLU A 211 -6.50 10.70 -11.77
C GLU A 211 -7.89 11.15 -12.27
N LYS A 212 -7.99 12.45 -12.59
CA LYS A 212 -9.18 13.07 -13.22
C LYS A 212 -10.49 12.91 -12.43
N ASN A 213 -10.41 12.79 -11.10
CA ASN A 213 -11.56 12.55 -10.20
C ASN A 213 -12.38 11.32 -10.62
N GLN A 214 -11.71 10.28 -11.12
CA GLN A 214 -12.38 9.04 -11.46
C GLN A 214 -12.61 8.20 -10.20
N LEU A 215 -13.79 7.58 -10.14
CA LEU A 215 -14.16 6.62 -9.10
C LEU A 215 -13.67 5.22 -9.49
N PHE A 216 -13.01 4.56 -8.55
CA PHE A 216 -12.67 3.14 -8.61
C PHE A 216 -13.39 2.41 -7.49
N THR A 217 -13.68 1.13 -7.69
CA THR A 217 -14.31 0.29 -6.67
C THR A 217 -13.42 -0.89 -6.36
N VAL A 218 -13.09 -1.09 -5.08
CA VAL A 218 -12.41 -2.30 -4.61
C VAL A 218 -13.47 -3.22 -3.99
N HIS A 219 -13.66 -4.39 -4.57
CA HIS A 219 -14.62 -5.41 -4.17
C HIS A 219 -13.93 -6.53 -3.40
N TYR A 220 -14.28 -6.69 -2.13
CA TYR A 220 -13.88 -7.83 -1.31
C TYR A 220 -14.98 -8.90 -1.37
N ILE A 221 -14.80 -9.88 -2.25
CA ILE A 221 -15.82 -10.89 -2.60
C ILE A 221 -15.60 -12.21 -1.85
N SER A 222 -16.69 -12.90 -1.51
CA SER A 222 -16.65 -14.11 -0.67
C SER A 222 -16.21 -15.39 -1.41
N ASN A 223 -15.12 -15.33 -2.18
CA ASN A 223 -14.56 -16.46 -2.90
C ASN A 223 -13.01 -16.53 -2.73
N SER A 224 -12.36 -17.47 -3.41
CA SER A 224 -10.90 -17.68 -3.34
C SER A 224 -10.11 -17.07 -4.50
N GLN A 225 -10.74 -16.19 -5.30
CA GLN A 225 -10.03 -15.49 -6.37
C GLN A 225 -8.94 -14.60 -5.76
N LEU A 226 -7.73 -14.64 -6.30
CA LEU A 226 -6.63 -13.84 -5.74
C LEU A 226 -6.85 -12.34 -5.94
N ILE A 227 -6.87 -11.93 -7.20
CA ILE A 227 -7.07 -10.55 -7.63
C ILE A 227 -7.58 -10.55 -9.08
N ALA A 228 -8.45 -9.62 -9.45
CA ALA A 228 -8.67 -9.25 -10.85
C ALA A 228 -8.94 -7.76 -10.98
N LEU A 229 -8.65 -7.22 -12.16
CA LEU A 229 -8.99 -5.86 -12.56
C LEU A 229 -9.88 -5.93 -13.80
N LYS A 230 -11.00 -5.22 -13.77
CA LYS A 230 -11.86 -5.03 -14.92
C LYS A 230 -12.32 -3.57 -14.93
N ASP A 231 -11.90 -2.83 -15.95
CA ASP A 231 -12.19 -1.40 -16.06
C ASP A 231 -11.76 -0.61 -14.81
N LYS A 232 -12.72 -0.21 -13.96
CA LYS A 232 -12.48 0.53 -12.71
C LYS A 232 -12.80 -0.27 -11.46
N ASP A 233 -13.04 -1.56 -11.62
CA ASP A 233 -13.40 -2.46 -10.55
C ASP A 233 -12.24 -3.43 -10.29
N ILE A 234 -11.75 -3.40 -9.06
CA ILE A 234 -10.68 -4.26 -8.55
C ILE A 234 -11.32 -5.29 -7.63
N PHE A 235 -11.04 -6.57 -7.84
CA PHE A 235 -11.68 -7.67 -7.12
C PHE A 235 -10.66 -8.45 -6.32
N TYR A 236 -10.88 -8.59 -5.01
CA TYR A 236 -10.11 -9.43 -4.10
C TYR A 236 -11.03 -10.49 -3.49
N GLY A 237 -10.69 -11.76 -3.67
CA GLY A 237 -11.34 -12.85 -2.94
C GLY A 237 -10.85 -12.88 -1.49
N ILE A 238 -11.78 -12.75 -0.56
CA ILE A 238 -11.50 -12.78 0.89
C ILE A 238 -11.89 -14.12 1.54
N GLY A 239 -12.29 -15.12 0.76
CA GLY A 239 -12.80 -16.40 1.25
C GLY A 239 -14.24 -16.31 1.75
N ALA A 240 -14.78 -17.42 2.24
CA ALA A 240 -16.22 -17.53 2.55
C ALA A 240 -16.69 -16.65 3.73
N ARG A 241 -15.79 -16.31 4.68
CA ARG A 241 -16.06 -15.48 5.87
C ARG A 241 -17.32 -15.89 6.64
N THR A 242 -17.59 -17.20 6.74
CA THR A 242 -18.77 -17.76 7.44
C THR A 242 -18.68 -17.71 8.97
N SER A 243 -17.50 -17.39 9.49
CA SER A 243 -17.23 -17.16 10.90
C SER A 243 -16.74 -15.72 11.09
N TRP A 244 -16.97 -15.16 12.27
CA TRP A 244 -16.49 -13.82 12.61
C TRP A 244 -14.98 -13.70 12.41
N SER A 245 -14.57 -12.70 11.64
CA SER A 245 -13.18 -12.31 11.48
C SER A 245 -13.08 -10.80 11.25
N THR A 246 -11.99 -10.19 11.72
CA THR A 246 -11.67 -8.79 11.41
C THR A 246 -10.92 -8.75 10.08
N ILE A 247 -11.42 -7.97 9.15
CA ILE A 247 -10.79 -7.70 7.87
C ILE A 247 -10.15 -6.33 7.97
N THR A 248 -8.86 -6.22 7.62
CA THR A 248 -8.12 -4.96 7.60
C THR A 248 -7.39 -4.86 6.27
N ARG A 249 -7.63 -3.78 5.53
CA ARG A 249 -7.11 -3.56 4.18
C ARG A 249 -6.51 -2.17 4.05
N ASP A 250 -5.37 -2.09 3.41
CA ASP A 250 -4.77 -0.83 3.00
C ASP A 250 -5.24 -0.51 1.58
N LEU A 251 -6.10 0.50 1.47
CA LEU A 251 -6.71 0.91 0.21
C LEU A 251 -5.72 1.56 -0.75
N VAL A 252 -4.57 2.04 -0.27
CA VAL A 252 -3.49 2.56 -1.14
C VAL A 252 -2.74 1.42 -1.79
N THR A 253 -2.50 0.32 -1.06
CA THR A 253 -1.84 -0.87 -1.59
C THR A 253 -2.78 -1.73 -2.45
N ASP A 254 -4.08 -1.75 -2.13
CA ASP A 254 -5.08 -2.52 -2.88
C ASP A 254 -5.51 -1.84 -4.20
N PHE A 255 -5.27 -0.53 -4.37
CA PHE A 255 -5.55 0.25 -5.59
C PHE A 255 -4.37 0.21 -6.57
#